data_AF-A0A7S1Q0L9-F1
#
_entry.id   AF-A0A7S1Q0L9-F1
#
_cell.length_a   1.000
_cell.length_b   1.000
_cell.length_c   1.000
_cell.angle_alpha   90.00
_cell.angle_beta   90.00
_cell.angle_gamma   90.00
#
_symmetry.space_group_name_H-M   'P 1'
#
loop_
_entity.id
_entity.type
_entity.pdbx_description
1 polymer ?
#
loop_
_entity_poly.entity_id
_entity_poly.type
_entity_poly.pdbx_seq_one_letter_code
_entity_poly.pdbx_strand_id
1 'polypeptide(L)'
;FLQHLVGLLQSASSGMGAHKGALDELNNLKQSSDFYRYCANLLVAQDFEVHVRQLAGLQIKNGVRNPSCNAVLEVRQCTMQALADPSNLVRNVACSIISTALSHSMWDPRATVNEILSGLQSGGEHATRGCLKAISEVVDENIELLDFNGDSSPAMTPTIAGAVLPMLGHADETIQLSALKTVAVIMEQAAMRREGATYDYMGTQVGNMLQYVGGILTNPQAKTKFLT
;
A
#
# COMPACT_ATOMS: atom_id res chain seq x y z
N PHE A 1 22.98 -18.74 1.06
CA PHE A 1 21.61 -18.69 1.63
C PHE A 1 20.58 -18.11 0.66
N LEU A 2 20.77 -16.89 0.11
CA LEU A 2 19.78 -16.26 -0.80
C LEU A 2 19.38 -17.12 -2.02
N GLN A 3 20.35 -17.72 -2.73
CA GLN A 3 20.05 -18.61 -3.87
C GLN A 3 19.26 -19.87 -3.47
N HIS A 4 19.54 -20.40 -2.27
CA HIS A 4 18.77 -21.52 -1.70
C HIS A 4 17.33 -21.11 -1.40
N LEU A 5 17.14 -19.95 -0.76
CA LEU A 5 15.82 -19.39 -0.49
C LEU A 5 15.01 -19.15 -1.78
N VAL A 6 15.65 -18.61 -2.83
CA VAL A 6 15.00 -18.43 -4.15
C VAL A 6 14.50 -19.77 -4.70
N GLY A 7 15.35 -20.80 -4.69
CA GLY A 7 14.98 -22.14 -5.13
C GLY A 7 13.83 -22.73 -4.33
N LEU A 8 13.81 -22.51 -3.00
CA LEU A 8 12.69 -22.93 -2.14
C LEU A 8 11.39 -22.22 -2.47
N LEU A 9 11.41 -20.90 -2.64
CA LEU A 9 10.21 -20.12 -2.98
C LEU A 9 9.62 -20.58 -4.31
N GLN A 10 10.45 -20.76 -5.33
CA GLN A 10 10.02 -21.23 -6.65
C GLN A 10 9.48 -22.67 -6.59
N SER A 11 10.15 -23.57 -5.87
CA SER A 11 9.71 -24.97 -5.71
C SER A 11 8.39 -25.08 -4.93
N ALA A 12 8.22 -24.24 -3.91
CA ALA A 12 6.98 -24.16 -3.15
C ALA A 12 5.83 -23.53 -3.94
N SER A 13 6.08 -22.87 -5.07
CA SER A 13 5.02 -22.31 -5.93
C SER A 13 4.57 -23.23 -7.06
N SER A 14 5.33 -24.29 -7.38
CA SER A 14 5.20 -25.03 -8.66
C SER A 14 4.33 -26.31 -8.61
N GLY A 15 3.57 -26.56 -7.54
CA GLY A 15 2.45 -27.53 -7.50
C GLY A 15 2.76 -29.04 -7.70
N MET A 16 3.96 -29.42 -8.15
CA MET A 16 4.37 -30.82 -8.34
C MET A 16 5.20 -31.34 -7.16
N GLY A 17 5.31 -32.66 -6.98
CA GLY A 17 5.76 -33.37 -5.76
C GLY A 17 6.96 -32.87 -4.94
N ALA A 18 7.83 -32.01 -5.48
CA ALA A 18 8.82 -31.21 -4.72
C ALA A 18 8.20 -30.15 -3.79
N HIS A 19 6.90 -29.88 -3.94
CA HIS A 19 6.12 -28.87 -3.24
C HIS A 19 6.03 -29.12 -1.72
N LYS A 20 5.83 -30.37 -1.28
CA LYS A 20 5.63 -30.68 0.14
C LYS A 20 6.89 -30.44 0.97
N GLY A 21 8.04 -30.96 0.50
CA GLY A 21 9.32 -30.78 1.20
C GLY A 21 9.75 -29.32 1.28
N ALA A 22 9.58 -28.56 0.18
CA ALA A 22 9.87 -27.13 0.16
C ALA A 22 8.95 -26.34 1.10
N LEU A 23 7.67 -26.69 1.20
CA LEU A 23 6.73 -26.07 2.14
C LEU A 23 7.10 -26.34 3.60
N ASP A 24 7.44 -27.58 3.94
CA ASP A 24 7.85 -27.95 5.29
C ASP A 24 9.12 -27.17 5.70
N GLU A 25 10.10 -27.07 4.82
CA GLU A 25 11.31 -26.27 5.06
C GLU A 25 10.99 -24.77 5.21
N LEU A 26 10.14 -24.20 4.34
CA LEU A 26 9.70 -22.81 4.47
C LEU A 26 8.97 -22.56 5.79
N ASN A 27 8.15 -23.49 6.26
CA ASN A 27 7.43 -23.35 7.53
C ASN A 27 8.38 -23.37 8.73
N ASN A 28 9.46 -24.14 8.66
CA ASN A 28 10.53 -24.10 9.66
C ASN A 28 11.28 -22.76 9.63
N LEU A 29 11.62 -22.26 8.44
CA LEU A 29 12.33 -20.98 8.28
C LEU A 29 11.51 -19.78 8.78
N LYS A 30 10.18 -19.82 8.64
CA LYS A 30 9.24 -18.78 9.13
C LYS A 30 9.30 -18.54 10.64
N GLN A 31 9.97 -19.40 11.41
CA GLN A 31 10.20 -19.17 12.84
C GLN A 31 11.38 -18.22 13.10
N SER A 32 12.24 -17.96 12.09
CA SER A 32 13.43 -17.13 12.22
C SER A 32 13.20 -15.70 11.68
N SER A 33 13.69 -14.70 12.40
CA SER A 33 13.72 -13.31 11.92
C SER A 33 14.63 -13.12 10.72
N ASP A 34 15.70 -13.90 10.60
CA ASP A 34 16.62 -13.81 9.45
C ASP A 34 15.89 -14.15 8.15
N PHE A 35 14.98 -15.13 8.18
CA PHE A 35 14.15 -15.47 7.02
C PHE A 35 13.36 -14.26 6.51
N TYR A 36 12.69 -13.52 7.40
CA TYR A 36 11.94 -12.33 7.01
C TYR A 36 12.85 -11.18 6.58
N ARG A 37 14.04 -11.04 7.18
CA ARG A 37 15.06 -10.09 6.71
C ARG A 37 15.50 -10.40 5.28
N TYR A 38 15.74 -11.68 4.95
CA TYR A 38 16.08 -12.07 3.58
C TYR A 38 14.92 -11.87 2.60
N CYS A 39 13.68 -12.16 3.02
CA CYS A 39 12.50 -11.87 2.19
C CYS A 39 12.35 -10.37 1.93
N ALA A 40 12.59 -9.52 2.93
CA ALA A 40 12.53 -8.07 2.80
C ALA A 40 13.58 -7.57 1.80
N ASN A 41 14.82 -8.05 1.92
CA ASN A 41 15.89 -7.71 0.97
C ASN A 41 15.56 -8.19 -0.45
N LEU A 42 15.01 -9.41 -0.60
CA LEU A 42 14.59 -9.93 -1.91
C LEU A 42 13.48 -9.07 -2.54
N LEU A 43 12.53 -8.57 -1.75
CA LEU A 43 11.41 -7.75 -2.24
C LEU A 43 11.89 -6.55 -3.07
N VAL A 44 12.99 -5.90 -2.64
CA VAL A 44 13.53 -4.70 -3.28
C VAL A 44 14.74 -4.95 -4.20
N ALA A 45 15.31 -6.15 -4.20
CA ALA A 45 16.53 -6.48 -4.94
C ALA A 45 16.28 -6.63 -6.45
N GLN A 46 16.50 -5.57 -7.22
CA GLN A 46 16.20 -5.52 -8.66
C GLN A 46 16.93 -6.57 -9.52
N ASP A 47 18.00 -7.16 -9.01
CA ASP A 47 18.75 -8.23 -9.69
C ASP A 47 17.99 -9.57 -9.75
N PHE A 48 16.86 -9.70 -9.03
CA PHE A 48 16.03 -10.90 -9.03
C PHE A 48 14.76 -10.73 -9.86
N GLU A 49 14.30 -11.84 -10.45
CA GLU A 49 13.06 -11.89 -11.21
C GLU A 49 11.86 -11.37 -10.41
N VAL A 50 10.98 -10.63 -11.08
CA VAL A 50 9.76 -10.06 -10.48
C VAL A 50 8.95 -11.10 -9.70
N HIS A 51 8.83 -12.33 -10.24
CA HIS A 51 8.08 -13.40 -9.59
C HIS A 51 8.70 -13.82 -8.25
N VAL A 52 10.02 -13.93 -8.15
CA VAL A 52 10.72 -14.27 -6.90
C VAL A 52 10.50 -13.18 -5.85
N ARG A 53 10.60 -11.91 -6.26
CA ARG A 53 10.37 -10.76 -5.38
C ARG A 53 8.93 -10.72 -4.88
N GLN A 54 7.98 -11.03 -5.77
CA GLN A 54 6.56 -11.17 -5.42
C GLN A 54 6.34 -12.30 -4.41
N LEU A 55 6.95 -13.48 -4.61
CA LEU A 55 6.86 -14.61 -3.67
C LEU A 55 7.45 -14.26 -2.30
N ALA A 56 8.58 -13.56 -2.26
CA ALA A 56 9.18 -13.07 -1.01
C ALA A 56 8.23 -12.11 -0.27
N GLY A 57 7.64 -11.16 -0.98
CA GLY A 57 6.62 -10.26 -0.41
C GLY A 57 5.37 -11.01 0.09
N LEU A 58 4.94 -12.08 -0.58
CA LEU A 58 3.83 -12.91 -0.09
C LEU A 58 4.19 -13.64 1.22
N GLN A 59 5.45 -14.07 1.40
CA GLN A 59 5.88 -14.64 2.69
C GLN A 59 5.82 -13.59 3.81
N ILE A 60 6.22 -12.34 3.52
CA ILE A 60 6.10 -11.22 4.46
C ILE A 60 4.63 -10.96 4.80
N LYS A 61 3.76 -10.81 3.80
CA LYS A 61 2.33 -10.56 4.00
C LYS A 61 1.71 -11.60 4.92
N ASN A 62 1.94 -12.88 4.62
CA ASN A 62 1.39 -14.00 5.39
C ASN A 62 2.03 -14.14 6.77
N GLY A 63 3.24 -13.60 6.94
CA GLY A 63 4.01 -13.63 8.17
C GLY A 63 3.88 -12.38 9.04
N VAL A 64 3.19 -11.32 8.62
CA VAL A 64 3.26 -10.01 9.31
C VAL A 64 2.82 -10.05 10.79
N ARG A 65 1.92 -10.99 11.12
CA ARG A 65 1.46 -11.23 12.50
C ARG A 65 2.43 -12.10 13.32
N ASN A 66 3.38 -12.75 12.67
CA ASN A 66 4.39 -13.56 13.33
C ASN A 66 5.40 -12.63 14.04
N PRO A 67 5.66 -12.82 15.34
CA PRO A 67 6.64 -12.02 16.08
C PRO A 67 8.01 -11.96 15.40
N SER A 68 8.46 -13.06 14.79
CA SER A 68 9.74 -13.12 14.08
C SER A 68 9.78 -12.23 12.85
N CYS A 69 8.64 -11.97 12.20
CA CYS A 69 8.53 -11.03 11.09
C CYS A 69 8.44 -9.59 11.59
N ASN A 70 7.56 -9.32 12.55
CA ASN A 70 7.28 -7.97 13.00
C ASN A 70 8.47 -7.33 13.75
N ALA A 71 9.33 -8.14 14.36
CA ALA A 71 10.56 -7.66 15.02
C ALA A 71 11.63 -7.14 14.04
N VAL A 72 11.49 -7.38 12.73
CA VAL A 72 12.49 -7.04 11.71
C VAL A 72 12.15 -5.68 11.10
N LEU A 73 12.91 -4.64 11.46
CA LEU A 73 12.69 -3.27 10.96
C LEU A 73 12.80 -3.17 9.44
N GLU A 74 13.69 -3.96 8.84
CA GLU A 74 13.92 -4.02 7.40
C GLU A 74 12.66 -4.44 6.63
N VAL A 75 11.76 -5.23 7.24
CA VAL A 75 10.49 -5.63 6.61
C VAL A 75 9.66 -4.40 6.29
N ARG A 76 9.51 -3.49 7.26
CA ARG A 76 8.77 -2.24 7.04
C ARG A 76 9.47 -1.36 6.00
N GLN A 77 10.78 -1.12 6.18
CA GLN A 77 11.56 -0.24 5.31
C GLN A 77 11.54 -0.70 3.85
N CYS A 78 11.80 -1.99 3.61
CA CYS A 78 11.79 -2.56 2.26
C CYS A 78 10.38 -2.57 1.67
N THR A 79 9.33 -2.79 2.49
CA THR A 79 7.94 -2.70 2.01
C THR A 79 7.60 -1.29 1.54
N MET A 80 7.98 -0.26 2.30
CA MET A 80 7.77 1.14 1.90
C MET A 80 8.56 1.50 0.64
N GLN A 81 9.83 1.07 0.55
CA GLN A 81 10.64 1.24 -0.65
C GLN A 81 10.02 0.54 -1.88
N ALA A 82 9.42 -0.65 -1.70
CA ALA A 82 8.80 -1.42 -2.76
C ALA A 82 7.55 -0.75 -3.37
N LEU A 83 6.98 0.29 -2.74
CA LEU A 83 5.96 1.14 -3.37
C LEU A 83 6.50 1.88 -4.60
N ALA A 84 7.81 2.11 -4.67
CA ALA A 84 8.47 2.73 -5.81
C ALA A 84 8.97 1.72 -6.86
N ASP A 85 8.70 0.43 -6.69
CA ASP A 85 9.19 -0.60 -7.61
C ASP A 85 8.63 -0.40 -9.03
N PRO A 86 9.42 -0.59 -10.10
CA PRO A 86 8.93 -0.46 -11.47
C PRO A 86 7.82 -1.48 -11.80
N SER A 87 7.86 -2.67 -11.20
CA SER A 87 6.86 -3.71 -11.40
C SER A 87 5.59 -3.45 -10.59
N ASN A 88 4.45 -3.41 -11.29
CA ASN A 88 3.14 -3.32 -10.63
C ASN A 88 2.86 -4.51 -9.70
N LEU A 89 3.39 -5.69 -10.00
CA LEU A 89 3.18 -6.89 -9.18
C LEU A 89 3.85 -6.74 -7.81
N VAL A 90 5.05 -6.17 -7.77
CA VAL A 90 5.78 -5.92 -6.53
C VAL A 90 5.10 -4.82 -5.72
N ARG A 91 4.73 -3.70 -6.36
CA ARG A 91 3.96 -2.63 -5.70
C ARG A 91 2.66 -3.13 -5.09
N ASN A 92 1.92 -3.99 -5.81
CA ASN A 92 0.67 -4.57 -5.31
C ASN A 92 0.88 -5.42 -4.06
N VAL A 93 1.95 -6.20 -4.00
CA VAL A 93 2.27 -6.98 -2.80
C VAL A 93 2.67 -6.06 -1.66
N ALA A 94 3.45 -5.00 -1.92
CA ALA A 94 3.79 -4.00 -0.90
C ALA A 94 2.56 -3.31 -0.30
N CYS A 95 1.61 -2.87 -1.13
CA CYS A 95 0.33 -2.31 -0.68
C CYS A 95 -0.42 -3.31 0.21
N SER A 96 -0.49 -4.57 -0.23
CA SER A 96 -1.17 -5.62 0.53
C SER A 96 -0.49 -5.94 1.86
N ILE A 97 0.85 -5.90 1.95
CA ILE A 97 1.58 -6.03 3.21
C ILE A 97 1.21 -4.88 4.15
N ILE A 98 1.24 -3.63 3.65
CA ILE A 98 0.87 -2.43 4.42
C ILE A 98 -0.53 -2.57 4.98
N SER A 99 -1.53 -2.85 4.13
CA SER A 99 -2.92 -2.96 4.59
C SER A 99 -3.06 -4.05 5.65
N THR A 100 -2.49 -5.24 5.40
CA THR A 100 -2.52 -6.35 6.36
C THR A 100 -1.84 -6.00 7.69
N ALA A 101 -0.72 -5.27 7.66
CA ALA A 101 -0.01 -4.84 8.85
C ALA A 101 -0.86 -3.87 9.71
N LEU A 102 -1.54 -2.92 9.05
CA LEU A 102 -2.42 -1.97 9.72
C LEU A 102 -3.66 -2.63 10.29
N SER A 103 -4.33 -3.51 9.53
CA SER A 103 -5.53 -4.22 9.99
C SER A 103 -5.29 -5.10 11.22
N HIS A 104 -4.04 -5.49 11.44
CA HIS A 104 -3.63 -6.27 12.61
C HIS A 104 -2.90 -5.44 13.67
N SER A 105 -2.89 -4.11 13.56
CA SER A 105 -2.21 -3.20 14.50
C SER A 105 -0.73 -3.51 14.69
N MET A 106 -0.08 -4.06 13.66
CA MET A 106 1.36 -4.38 13.70
C MET A 106 2.20 -3.13 13.46
N TRP A 107 1.71 -2.20 12.64
CA TRP A 107 2.36 -0.92 12.34
C TRP A 107 1.48 0.25 12.78
N ASP A 108 2.12 1.36 13.16
CA ASP A 108 1.40 2.59 13.53
C ASP A 108 0.68 3.18 12.29
N PRO A 109 -0.65 3.33 12.31
CA PRO A 109 -1.41 3.80 11.16
C PRO A 109 -1.02 5.21 10.71
N ARG A 110 -0.84 6.15 11.64
CA ARG A 110 -0.57 7.55 11.31
C ARG A 110 0.82 7.74 10.71
N ALA A 111 1.84 7.15 11.32
CA ALA A 111 3.21 7.17 10.80
C ALA A 111 3.28 6.50 9.42
N THR A 112 2.58 5.38 9.25
CA THR A 112 2.48 4.67 7.95
C THR A 112 1.84 5.54 6.88
N VAL A 113 0.69 6.17 7.16
CA VAL A 113 0.05 7.08 6.19
C VAL A 113 0.96 8.27 5.87
N ASN A 114 1.57 8.91 6.88
CA ASN A 114 2.47 10.05 6.63
C ASN A 114 3.65 9.69 5.73
N GLU A 115 4.24 8.51 5.92
CA GLU A 115 5.33 8.01 5.08
C GLU A 115 4.87 7.78 3.64
N ILE A 116 3.68 7.19 3.43
CA ILE A 116 3.09 7.01 2.10
C ILE A 116 2.78 8.37 1.44
N LEU A 117 2.23 9.33 2.18
CA LEU A 117 1.95 10.67 1.68
C LEU A 117 3.22 11.43 1.29
N SER A 118 4.31 11.24 2.04
CA SER A 118 5.62 11.78 1.66
C SER A 118 6.12 11.20 0.34
N GLY A 119 5.96 9.89 0.15
CA GLY A 119 6.28 9.21 -1.12
C GLY A 119 5.41 9.68 -2.29
N LEU A 120 4.16 10.06 -2.04
CA LEU A 120 3.27 10.62 -3.05
C LEU A 120 3.76 11.98 -3.57
N GLN A 121 4.25 12.84 -2.67
CA GLN A 121 4.67 14.22 -2.99
C GLN A 121 6.08 14.32 -3.57
N SER A 122 6.98 13.42 -3.16
CA SER A 122 8.42 13.51 -3.47
C SER A 122 8.93 12.39 -4.39
N GLY A 123 8.09 11.38 -4.66
CA GLY A 123 8.45 10.22 -5.45
C GLY A 123 8.35 10.44 -6.96
N GLY A 124 9.03 9.57 -7.73
CA GLY A 124 8.82 9.45 -9.17
C GLY A 124 7.51 8.70 -9.50
N GLU A 125 7.17 8.59 -10.79
CA GLU A 125 5.87 8.05 -11.25
C GLU A 125 5.50 6.70 -10.63
N HIS A 126 6.47 5.78 -10.49
CA HIS A 126 6.24 4.48 -9.87
C HIS A 126 5.85 4.60 -8.39
N ALA A 127 6.55 5.45 -7.64
CA ALA A 127 6.26 5.73 -6.25
C ALA A 127 4.89 6.40 -6.10
N THR A 128 4.56 7.38 -6.94
CA THR A 128 3.24 8.03 -6.95
C THR A 128 2.13 7.00 -7.14
N ARG A 129 2.25 6.10 -8.13
CA ARG A 129 1.26 5.04 -8.38
C ARG A 129 1.15 4.06 -7.21
N GLY A 130 2.28 3.62 -6.64
CA GLY A 130 2.29 2.74 -5.47
C GLY A 130 1.67 3.40 -4.25
N CYS A 131 2.00 4.66 -3.98
CA CYS A 131 1.47 5.41 -2.84
C CYS A 131 -0.02 5.67 -2.98
N LEU A 132 -0.52 6.08 -4.16
CA LEU A 132 -1.96 6.25 -4.40
C LEU A 132 -2.73 4.96 -4.11
N LYS A 133 -2.23 3.84 -4.63
CA LYS A 133 -2.85 2.54 -4.38
C LYS A 133 -2.83 2.16 -2.89
N ALA A 134 -1.69 2.33 -2.22
CA ALA A 134 -1.57 2.05 -0.80
C ALA A 134 -2.53 2.92 0.03
N ILE A 135 -2.63 4.23 -0.26
CA ILE A 135 -3.62 5.10 0.39
C ILE A 135 -5.04 4.61 0.12
N SER A 136 -5.38 4.25 -1.10
CA SER A 136 -6.71 3.74 -1.43
C SER A 136 -7.07 2.49 -0.60
N GLU A 137 -6.16 1.51 -0.48
CA GLU A 137 -6.38 0.30 0.33
C GLU A 137 -6.48 0.63 1.83
N VAL A 138 -5.64 1.56 2.33
CA VAL A 138 -5.71 1.99 3.73
C VAL A 138 -7.02 2.71 4.04
N VAL A 139 -7.49 3.58 3.15
CA VAL A 139 -8.77 4.28 3.31
C VAL A 139 -9.94 3.29 3.22
N ASP A 140 -9.88 2.30 2.33
CA ASP A 140 -10.97 1.35 2.18
C ASP A 140 -11.09 0.40 3.40
N GLU A 141 -9.97 -0.12 3.87
CA GLU A 141 -9.95 -1.21 4.86
C GLU A 141 -9.65 -0.73 6.30
N ASN A 142 -8.99 0.43 6.47
CA ASN A 142 -8.35 0.79 7.74
C ASN A 142 -8.58 2.24 8.19
N ILE A 143 -9.52 2.98 7.57
CA ILE A 143 -9.72 4.41 7.86
C ILE A 143 -10.05 4.69 9.32
N GLU A 144 -10.78 3.79 9.98
CA GLU A 144 -11.16 3.91 11.39
C GLU A 144 -9.95 3.89 12.34
N LEU A 145 -8.89 3.18 11.94
CA LEU A 145 -7.66 3.10 12.71
C LEU A 145 -6.89 4.42 12.70
N LEU A 146 -7.20 5.32 11.76
CA LEU A 146 -6.59 6.65 11.70
C LEU A 146 -7.16 7.59 12.78
N ASP A 147 -8.36 7.30 13.28
CA ASP A 147 -9.07 8.05 14.32
C ASP A 147 -8.83 7.54 15.74
N PHE A 148 -8.45 6.27 15.88
CA PHE A 148 -8.52 5.55 17.15
C PHE A 148 -7.52 6.03 18.24
N ASN A 149 -6.61 6.95 17.92
CA ASN A 149 -5.62 7.48 18.85
C ASN A 149 -6.09 8.73 19.63
N GLY A 150 -7.25 8.65 20.27
CA GLY A 150 -7.67 9.46 21.43
C GLY A 150 -7.43 10.99 21.40
N ASP A 151 -8.51 11.74 21.17
CA ASP A 151 -8.85 13.06 21.77
C ASP A 151 -7.96 14.31 21.58
N SER A 152 -6.95 14.34 20.72
CA SER A 152 -6.34 15.64 20.33
C SER A 152 -5.69 15.69 18.95
N SER A 153 -5.54 14.55 18.29
CA SER A 153 -4.85 14.50 17.00
C SER A 153 -5.83 14.87 15.88
N PRO A 154 -5.49 15.81 14.98
CA PRO A 154 -6.35 16.17 13.87
C PRO A 154 -6.69 14.94 13.02
N ALA A 155 -7.91 14.90 12.46
CA ALA A 155 -8.31 13.86 11.53
C ALA A 155 -7.26 13.73 10.42
N MET A 156 -6.94 12.49 10.01
CA MET A 156 -5.95 12.25 8.95
C MET A 156 -6.54 12.48 7.56
N THR A 157 -7.86 12.36 7.41
CA THR A 157 -8.53 12.51 6.12
C THR A 157 -8.34 13.87 5.44
N PRO A 158 -8.37 15.04 6.12
CA PRO A 158 -7.98 16.30 5.49
C PRO A 158 -6.61 16.23 4.84
N THR A 159 -5.63 15.65 5.53
CA THR A 159 -4.26 15.51 5.06
C THR A 159 -4.19 14.58 3.85
N ILE A 160 -4.89 13.44 3.90
CA ILE A 160 -4.98 12.49 2.79
C ILE A 160 -5.63 13.16 1.57
N ALA A 161 -6.79 13.79 1.75
CA ALA A 161 -7.53 14.47 0.70
C ALA A 161 -6.68 15.59 0.05
N GLY A 162 -6.02 16.41 0.87
CA GLY A 162 -5.15 17.49 0.41
C GLY A 162 -3.95 16.99 -0.41
N ALA A 163 -3.46 15.78 -0.14
CA ALA A 163 -2.38 15.16 -0.89
C ALA A 163 -2.86 14.46 -2.17
N VAL A 164 -4.04 13.83 -2.15
CA VAL A 164 -4.59 13.07 -3.30
C VAL A 164 -5.24 13.97 -4.34
N LEU A 165 -6.00 15.00 -3.94
CA LEU A 165 -6.74 15.86 -4.88
C LEU A 165 -5.85 16.49 -5.97
N PRO A 166 -4.65 17.05 -5.67
CA PRO A 166 -3.77 17.58 -6.69
C PRO A 166 -3.35 16.57 -7.77
N MET A 167 -3.34 15.26 -7.44
CA MET A 167 -2.96 14.20 -8.39
C MET A 167 -3.99 14.00 -9.50
N LEU A 168 -5.22 14.50 -9.35
CA LEU A 168 -6.20 14.53 -10.44
C LEU A 168 -5.78 15.45 -11.59
N GLY A 169 -4.91 16.42 -11.33
CA GLY A 169 -4.31 17.30 -12.35
C GLY A 169 -2.96 16.80 -12.90
N HIS A 170 -2.53 15.59 -12.54
CA HIS A 170 -1.23 15.05 -12.95
C HIS A 170 -1.15 14.85 -14.48
N ALA A 171 0.06 14.90 -15.07
CA ALA A 171 0.22 14.79 -16.53
C ALA A 171 -0.07 13.37 -17.08
N ASP A 172 0.22 12.35 -16.27
CA ASP A 172 0.00 10.92 -16.52
C ASP A 172 -1.42 10.49 -16.13
N GLU A 173 -2.18 10.02 -17.12
CA GLU A 173 -3.57 9.56 -17.00
C GLU A 173 -3.73 8.37 -16.05
N THR A 174 -2.73 7.50 -15.93
CA THR A 174 -2.80 6.36 -15.02
C THR A 174 -2.72 6.79 -13.56
N ILE A 175 -1.98 7.88 -13.28
CA ILE A 175 -1.92 8.53 -11.96
C ILE A 175 -3.22 9.26 -11.71
N GLN A 176 -3.76 10.00 -12.69
CA GLN A 176 -5.06 10.65 -12.58
C GLN A 176 -6.18 9.65 -12.25
N LEU A 177 -6.24 8.52 -12.96
CA LEU A 177 -7.22 7.47 -12.72
C LEU A 177 -7.05 6.84 -11.33
N SER A 178 -5.82 6.62 -10.88
CA SER A 178 -5.55 6.08 -9.54
C SER A 178 -5.95 7.07 -8.44
N ALA A 179 -5.72 8.37 -8.66
CA ALA A 179 -6.17 9.42 -7.76
C ALA A 179 -7.69 9.51 -7.71
N LEU A 180 -8.36 9.41 -8.88
CA LEU A 180 -9.82 9.42 -8.94
C LEU A 180 -10.44 8.24 -8.20
N LYS A 181 -9.88 7.03 -8.35
CA LYS A 181 -10.29 5.85 -7.58
C LYS A 181 -10.11 6.07 -6.08
N THR A 182 -8.98 6.64 -5.67
CA THR A 182 -8.72 6.95 -4.26
C THR A 182 -9.72 7.97 -3.71
N VAL A 183 -10.03 9.03 -4.47
CA VAL A 183 -11.05 10.03 -4.10
C VAL A 183 -12.44 9.39 -4.00
N ALA A 184 -12.80 8.48 -4.91
CA ALA A 184 -14.07 7.75 -4.84
C ALA A 184 -14.17 6.93 -3.55
N VAL A 185 -13.12 6.18 -3.19
CA VAL A 185 -13.08 5.43 -1.92
C VAL A 185 -13.21 6.36 -0.71
N ILE A 186 -12.52 7.51 -0.71
CA ILE A 186 -12.68 8.52 0.35
C ILE A 186 -14.15 8.99 0.42
N MET A 187 -14.79 9.30 -0.71
CA MET A 187 -16.20 9.71 -0.71
C MET A 187 -17.15 8.60 -0.25
N GLU A 188 -16.87 7.34 -0.61
CA GLU A 188 -17.66 6.19 -0.17
C GLU A 188 -17.59 6.01 1.34
N GLN A 189 -16.38 6.06 1.90
CA GLN A 189 -16.17 6.03 3.36
C GLN A 189 -16.84 7.23 4.04
N ALA A 190 -16.82 8.43 3.44
CA ALA A 190 -17.52 9.61 3.94
C ALA A 190 -19.04 9.44 4.01
N ALA A 191 -19.60 8.65 3.08
CA ALA A 191 -21.02 8.37 3.00
C ALA A 191 -21.47 7.25 3.96
N MET A 192 -20.53 6.41 4.43
CA MET A 192 -20.80 5.45 5.49
C MET A 192 -21.03 6.24 6.79
N ARG A 193 -22.30 6.34 7.20
CA ARG A 193 -22.74 7.05 8.42
C ARG A 193 -22.24 6.32 9.68
N ARG A 194 -20.94 6.38 9.93
CA ARG A 194 -20.28 5.85 11.12
C ARG A 194 -19.94 7.00 12.06
N GLU A 195 -19.91 6.71 13.35
CA GLU A 195 -19.51 7.69 14.37
C GLU A 195 -17.98 7.84 14.35
N GLY A 196 -17.48 9.08 14.40
CA GLY A 196 -16.04 9.37 14.47
C GLY A 196 -15.65 10.68 13.80
N ALA A 197 -14.58 11.31 14.31
CA ALA A 197 -14.13 12.63 13.84
C ALA A 197 -13.70 12.64 12.36
N THR A 198 -13.15 11.55 11.85
CA THR A 198 -12.84 11.40 10.42
C THR A 198 -14.12 11.33 9.59
N TYR A 199 -15.12 10.56 9.98
CA TYR A 199 -16.37 10.44 9.22
C TYR A 199 -17.14 11.78 9.20
N ASP A 200 -17.25 12.45 10.33
CA ASP A 200 -17.87 13.77 10.44
C ASP A 200 -17.15 14.79 9.54
N TYR A 201 -15.82 14.82 9.62
CA TYR A 201 -15.03 15.72 8.77
C TYR A 201 -15.18 15.38 7.29
N MET A 202 -15.08 14.10 6.93
CA MET A 202 -15.22 13.63 5.56
C MET A 202 -16.56 14.04 4.95
N GLY A 203 -17.65 13.92 5.71
CA GLY A 203 -18.98 14.39 5.31
C GLY A 203 -18.98 15.86 4.90
N THR A 204 -18.23 16.73 5.61
CA THR A 204 -18.11 18.15 5.25
C THR A 204 -17.25 18.40 4.00
N GLN A 205 -16.35 17.48 3.65
CA GLN A 205 -15.43 17.64 2.52
C GLN A 205 -15.96 17.09 1.19
N VAL A 206 -17.00 16.24 1.22
CA VAL A 206 -17.58 15.67 -0.02
C VAL A 206 -17.95 16.77 -1.01
N GLY A 207 -18.56 17.87 -0.55
CA GLY A 207 -18.91 19.01 -1.39
C GLY A 207 -17.68 19.64 -2.08
N ASN A 208 -16.59 19.84 -1.33
CA ASN A 208 -15.34 20.40 -1.86
C ASN A 208 -14.69 19.47 -2.88
N MET A 209 -14.67 18.16 -2.59
CA MET A 209 -14.12 17.17 -3.51
C MET A 209 -14.94 17.07 -4.80
N LEU A 210 -16.28 17.11 -4.71
CA LEU A 210 -17.16 17.14 -5.88
C LEU A 210 -16.96 18.40 -6.73
N GLN A 211 -16.80 19.57 -6.10
CA GLN A 211 -16.49 20.81 -6.81
C GLN A 211 -15.13 20.72 -7.51
N TYR A 212 -14.13 20.14 -6.86
CA TYR A 212 -12.80 19.96 -7.43
C TYR A 212 -12.82 19.03 -8.65
N VAL A 213 -13.46 17.86 -8.52
CA VAL A 213 -13.65 16.92 -9.63
C VAL A 213 -14.44 17.58 -10.77
N GLY A 214 -15.53 18.28 -10.46
CA GLY A 214 -16.32 19.02 -11.43
C GLY A 214 -15.51 20.09 -12.18
N GLY A 215 -14.63 20.81 -11.47
CA GLY A 215 -13.70 21.78 -12.06
C GLY A 215 -12.74 21.15 -13.06
N ILE A 216 -12.21 19.96 -12.76
CA ILE A 216 -11.33 19.23 -13.68
C ILE A 216 -12.11 18.75 -14.90
N LEU A 217 -13.29 18.14 -14.71
CA LEU A 217 -14.11 17.61 -15.81
C LEU A 217 -14.63 18.71 -16.74
N THR A 218 -14.82 19.92 -16.23
CA THR A 218 -15.29 21.08 -17.01
C THR A 218 -14.16 21.85 -17.67
N ASN A 219 -12.90 21.65 -17.27
CA ASN A 219 -11.74 22.29 -17.87
C ASN A 219 -11.50 21.77 -19.32
N PRO A 220 -11.65 22.63 -20.36
CA PRO A 220 -11.50 22.22 -21.76
C PRO A 220 -10.11 21.67 -22.10
N GLN A 221 -9.07 22.05 -21.35
CA GLN A 221 -7.70 21.55 -21.52
C GLN A 221 -7.49 20.17 -20.88
N ALA A 222 -8.31 19.79 -19.90
CA ALA A 222 -8.32 18.46 -19.30
C ALA A 222 -9.21 17.47 -20.08
N LYS A 223 -10.22 17.97 -20.81
CA LYS A 223 -11.17 17.17 -21.61
C LYS A 223 -10.53 16.34 -22.73
N THR A 224 -9.32 16.67 -23.18
CA THR A 224 -8.65 15.95 -24.28
C THR A 224 -8.08 14.60 -23.86
N LYS A 225 -8.11 14.22 -22.57
CA LYS A 225 -7.43 13.03 -22.03
C LYS A 225 -8.31 12.02 -21.28
N PHE A 226 -9.54 12.38 -20.91
CA PHE A 226 -10.41 11.50 -20.10
C PHE A 226 -11.43 10.68 -20.91
N LEU A 227 -11.56 10.91 -22.22
CA LEU A 227 -12.64 10.34 -23.06
C LEU A 227 -12.15 9.68 -24.36
N THR A 228 -10.86 9.36 -24.44
CA THR A 228 -10.24 8.56 -25.52
C THR A 228 -9.58 7.33 -24.93
#